data_AF-A0A944DD18-F1
#
_entry.id   AF-A0A944DD18-F1
#
_cell.length_a   1.000
_cell.length_b   1.000
_cell.length_c   1.000
_cell.angle_alpha   90.00
_cell.angle_beta   90.00
_cell.angle_gamma   90.00
#
_symmetry.space_group_name_H-M   'P 1'
#
loop_
_entity.id
_entity.type
_entity.pdbx_description
1 polymer ?
#
loop_
_entity_poly.entity_id
_entity_poly.type
_entity_poly.pdbx_seq_one_letter_code
_entity_poly.pdbx_strand_id
1 'polypeptide(L)'
;MQLADGSRRVWHGYVTQATQLGSDGGLARYRIVAEPWLALLDVRQNCCLFQDVDVLDTVGTVFAAYPQADWHADVTQSLRQHSRLTQYRET
;
A
#
# COMPACT_ATOMS: atom_id res chain seq x y z
N MET A 1 6.99 -18.55 -8.70
CA MET A 1 8.12 -18.36 -9.65
C MET A 1 9.38 -18.81 -8.95
N GLN A 2 10.23 -19.64 -9.56
CA GLN A 2 11.45 -20.14 -8.89
C GLN A 2 12.59 -19.13 -9.05
N LEU A 3 13.29 -18.85 -7.97
CA LEU A 3 14.48 -18.00 -7.96
C LEU A 3 15.74 -18.82 -8.25
N ALA A 4 16.85 -18.14 -8.56
CA ALA A 4 18.12 -18.79 -8.92
C ALA A 4 18.71 -19.65 -7.79
N ASP A 5 18.35 -19.37 -6.54
CA ASP A 5 18.72 -20.14 -5.35
C ASP A 5 17.83 -21.39 -5.11
N GLY A 6 16.89 -21.67 -6.02
CA GLY A 6 15.95 -22.79 -5.93
C GLY A 6 14.70 -22.50 -5.08
N SER A 7 14.64 -21.36 -4.38
CA SER A 7 13.49 -20.95 -3.57
C SER A 7 12.30 -20.52 -4.44
N ARG A 8 11.10 -20.47 -3.85
CA ARG A 8 9.89 -20.01 -4.53
C ARG A 8 9.54 -18.60 -4.08
N ARG A 9 9.48 -17.67 -5.04
CA ARG A 9 8.86 -16.36 -4.83
C ARG A 9 7.34 -16.50 -4.80
N VAL A 10 6.76 -15.98 -3.73
CA VAL A 10 5.31 -15.77 -3.56
C VAL A 10 4.98 -14.34 -3.95
N TRP A 11 3.83 -14.17 -4.60
CA TRP A 11 3.24 -12.86 -4.89
C TRP A 11 2.01 -12.71 -4.01
N HIS A 12 2.00 -11.68 -3.17
CA HIS A 12 0.88 -11.33 -2.31
C HIS A 12 0.39 -9.93 -2.68
N GLY A 13 -0.92 -9.74 -2.68
CA GLY A 13 -1.57 -8.47 -3.01
C GLY A 13 -3.07 -8.57 -2.83
N TYR A 14 -3.72 -7.42 -2.80
CA TYR A 14 -5.17 -7.27 -2.70
C TYR A 14 -5.76 -7.14 -4.11
N VAL A 15 -6.89 -7.79 -4.35
CA VAL A 15 -7.60 -7.66 -5.62
C VAL A 15 -8.31 -6.31 -5.65
N THR A 16 -7.84 -5.39 -6.48
CA THR A 16 -8.42 -4.06 -6.65
C THR A 16 -9.38 -3.99 -7.85
N GLN A 17 -9.17 -4.86 -8.85
CA GLN A 17 -10.08 -5.02 -9.97
C GLN A 17 -10.20 -6.48 -10.41
N ALA A 18 -11.43 -6.90 -10.69
CA ALA A 18 -11.73 -8.17 -11.34
C ALA A 18 -12.65 -7.92 -12.54
N THR A 19 -12.34 -8.52 -13.69
CA THR A 19 -13.10 -8.33 -14.93
C THR A 19 -13.32 -9.67 -15.61
N GLN A 20 -14.58 -10.02 -15.88
CA GLN A 20 -14.92 -11.17 -16.72
C GLN A 20 -14.71 -10.80 -18.19
N LEU A 21 -13.96 -11.62 -18.92
CA LEU A 21 -13.59 -11.39 -20.32
C LEU A 21 -14.38 -12.26 -21.30
N GLY A 22 -15.19 -13.20 -20.80
CA GLY A 22 -16.05 -14.07 -21.62
C GLY A 22 -16.00 -15.53 -21.19
N SER A 23 -16.80 -16.35 -21.88
CA SER A 23 -16.88 -17.80 -21.71
C SER A 23 -17.19 -18.45 -23.06
N ASP A 24 -16.63 -19.64 -23.31
CA ASP A 24 -16.93 -20.46 -24.50
C ASP A 24 -17.86 -21.64 -24.21
N GLY A 25 -18.43 -21.69 -23.00
CA GLY A 25 -19.31 -22.78 -22.54
C GLY A 25 -18.59 -23.93 -21.84
N GLY A 26 -17.26 -23.98 -21.88
CA GLY A 26 -16.43 -24.92 -21.11
C GLY A 26 -15.46 -24.23 -20.14
N LEU A 27 -14.97 -23.04 -20.50
CA LEU A 27 -14.06 -22.24 -19.71
C LEU A 27 -14.50 -20.77 -19.68
N ALA A 28 -14.29 -20.13 -18.53
CA ALA A 28 -14.48 -18.69 -18.37
C ALA A 28 -13.13 -17.99 -18.20
N ARG A 29 -12.97 -16.83 -18.83
CA ARG A 29 -11.76 -16.02 -18.75
C ARG A 29 -11.99 -14.81 -17.86
N TYR A 30 -11.08 -14.58 -16.92
CA TYR A 30 -11.07 -13.42 -16.04
C TYR A 30 -9.72 -12.71 -16.10
N ARG A 31 -9.73 -11.39 -15.88
CA ARG A 31 -8.56 -10.57 -15.56
C ARG A 31 -8.69 -10.11 -14.12
N ILE A 32 -7.61 -10.28 -13.36
CA ILE A 32 -7.51 -9.82 -11.98
C ILE A 32 -6.32 -8.87 -11.90
N VAL A 33 -6.52 -7.71 -11.30
CA VAL A 33 -5.46 -6.76 -10.94
C VAL A 33 -5.25 -6.90 -9.44
N ALA A 34 -4.02 -7.21 -9.05
CA ALA A 34 -3.61 -7.35 -7.67
C ALA A 34 -2.54 -6.30 -7.34
N GLU A 35 -2.76 -5.53 -6.28
CA GLU A 35 -1.93 -4.40 -5.87
C GLU A 35 -1.52 -4.53 -4.40
N PRO A 36 -0.44 -3.88 -3.94
CA PRO A 36 -0.11 -3.85 -2.53
C PRO A 36 -1.22 -3.18 -1.71
N TRP A 37 -1.19 -3.36 -0.39
CA TRP A 37 -2.13 -2.69 0.52
C TRP A 37 -2.10 -1.16 0.37
N LEU A 38 -1.01 -0.59 -0.16
CA LEU A 38 -0.88 0.83 -0.46
C LEU A 38 -1.94 1.37 -1.41
N ALA A 39 -2.50 0.55 -2.31
CA ALA A 39 -3.61 0.97 -3.18
C ALA A 39 -4.88 1.34 -2.39
N LEU A 40 -4.97 0.94 -1.11
CA LEU A 40 -6.07 1.34 -0.22
C LEU A 40 -5.93 2.79 0.27
N LEU A 41 -4.78 3.44 0.09
CA LEU A 41 -4.63 4.87 0.40
C LEU A 41 -5.36 5.72 -0.65
N ASP A 42 -5.32 5.32 -1.91
CA ASP A 42 -5.94 6.06 -3.03
C ASP A 42 -7.46 6.22 -2.90
N VAL A 43 -8.13 5.34 -2.14
CA VAL A 43 -9.58 5.42 -1.89
C VAL A 43 -9.96 6.38 -0.76
N ARG A 44 -8.99 6.99 -0.06
CA ARG A 44 -9.24 7.91 1.05
C ARG A 44 -8.58 9.26 0.79
N GLN A 45 -9.37 10.33 0.93
CA GLN A 45 -8.84 11.70 0.97
C GLN A 45 -9.09 12.28 2.36
N ASN A 46 -8.05 12.83 2.98
CA ASN A 46 -8.14 13.45 4.30
C ASN A 46 -7.53 14.85 4.34
N CYS A 47 -7.81 15.54 5.45
CA CYS A 47 -7.05 16.71 5.89
C CYS A 47 -6.56 16.44 7.31
N CYS A 48 -5.25 16.31 7.49
CA CYS A 48 -4.62 16.02 8.79
C CYS A 48 -3.51 17.04 9.07
N LEU A 49 -3.46 17.56 10.29
CA LEU A 49 -2.37 18.39 10.79
C LEU A 49 -1.58 17.58 11.82
N PHE A 50 -0.28 17.47 11.60
CA PHE A 50 0.67 16.85 12.52
C PHE A 50 1.58 17.95 13.08
N GLN A 51 1.95 17.83 14.35
CA GLN A 51 2.73 18.84 15.08
C GLN A 51 3.82 18.16 15.89
N ASP A 52 5.01 18.76 15.86
CA ASP A 52 6.19 18.31 16.60
C ASP A 52 6.50 16.82 16.37
N VAL A 53 6.48 16.41 15.09
CA VAL A 53 6.73 15.03 14.63
C VAL A 53 7.78 14.99 13.52
N ASP A 54 8.36 13.82 13.28
CA ASP A 54 9.04 13.55 12.01
C ASP A 54 8.15 12.88 10.95
N VAL A 55 8.76 12.57 9.81
CA VAL A 55 8.06 11.97 8.67
C VAL A 55 7.67 10.51 8.95
N LEU A 56 8.46 9.73 9.69
CA LEU A 56 8.11 8.35 10.01
C LEU A 56 6.97 8.28 11.03
N ASP A 57 6.93 9.19 11.99
CA ASP A 57 5.79 9.34 12.91
C ASP A 57 4.49 9.61 12.14
N THR A 58 4.57 10.51 11.17
CA THR A 58 3.44 10.87 10.29
C THR A 58 3.00 9.66 9.46
N VAL A 59 3.94 8.99 8.79
CA VAL A 59 3.68 7.79 7.98
C VAL A 59 3.07 6.68 8.84
N GLY A 60 3.62 6.42 10.02
CA GLY A 60 3.09 5.42 10.96
C GLY A 60 1.67 5.76 11.42
N THR A 61 1.38 7.03 11.67
CA THR A 61 0.03 7.49 12.03
C THR A 61 -0.97 7.26 10.89
N VAL A 62 -0.58 7.56 9.64
CA VAL A 62 -1.42 7.31 8.47
C VAL A 62 -1.64 5.80 8.29
N PHE A 63 -0.59 5.00 8.39
CA PHE A 63 -0.61 3.56 8.15
C PHE A 63 -1.37 2.80 9.25
N ALA A 64 -1.40 3.30 10.48
CA ALA A 64 -2.15 2.71 11.59
C ALA A 64 -3.67 2.60 11.34
N ALA A 65 -4.21 3.37 10.38
CA ALA A 65 -5.61 3.25 9.96
C ALA A 65 -5.90 2.03 9.07
N TYR A 66 -4.87 1.30 8.63
CA TYR A 66 -4.98 0.19 7.68
C TYR A 66 -4.50 -1.12 8.32
N PRO A 67 -5.40 -2.02 8.76
CA PRO A 67 -5.02 -3.31 9.35
C PRO A 67 -4.17 -4.21 8.43
N GLN A 68 -4.22 -3.96 7.12
CA GLN A 68 -3.46 -4.64 6.07
C GLN A 68 -2.00 -4.16 5.99
N ALA A 69 -1.67 -3.04 6.65
CA ALA A 69 -0.35 -2.44 6.55
C ALA A 69 0.69 -3.33 7.23
N ASP A 70 1.52 -3.95 6.39
CA ASP A 70 2.74 -4.62 6.79
C ASP A 70 3.90 -3.81 6.22
N TRP A 71 4.61 -3.09 7.09
CA TRP A 71 5.67 -2.18 6.71
C TRP A 71 6.74 -2.12 7.78
N HIS A 72 7.96 -1.84 7.35
CA HIS A 72 9.10 -1.51 8.20
C HIS A 72 9.90 -0.40 7.52
N ALA A 73 10.67 0.34 8.29
CA ALA A 73 11.50 1.43 7.79
C ALA A 73 12.93 1.28 8.32
N ASP A 74 13.87 1.06 7.41
CA ASP A 74 15.31 0.97 7.71
C ASP A 74 16.01 2.30 7.38
N VAL A 75 15.59 3.37 8.06
CA VAL A 75 16.16 4.71 7.87
C VAL A 75 17.40 4.88 8.75
N THR A 76 18.54 5.13 8.12
CA THR A 76 19.83 5.29 8.84
C THR A 76 20.18 6.75 9.13
N GLN A 77 19.50 7.70 8.48
CA GLN A 77 19.72 9.12 8.63
C GLN A 77 18.83 9.70 9.73
N SER A 78 19.32 10.71 10.44
CA SER A 78 18.48 11.48 11.36
C SER A 78 17.41 12.24 10.58
N LEU A 79 16.15 12.07 10.99
CA LEU A 79 15.03 12.76 10.38
C LEU A 79 14.85 14.15 10.97
N ARG A 80 14.44 15.08 10.11
CA ARG A 80 14.09 16.43 10.53
C ARG A 80 12.80 16.36 11.37
N GLN A 81 12.81 17.07 12.49
CA GLN A 81 11.61 17.36 13.26
C GLN A 81 10.85 18.51 12.61
N HIS A 82 9.55 18.31 12.37
CA HIS A 82 8.65 19.29 11.81
C HIS A 82 7.75 19.84 12.92
N SER A 83 7.84 21.15 13.17
CA SER A 83 6.89 21.80 14.07
C SER A 83 5.45 21.69 13.56
N ARG A 84 5.28 21.67 12.23
CA ARG A 84 4.00 21.44 11.54
C ARG A 84 4.21 20.69 10.23
N LEU A 85 3.39 19.68 9.98
CA LEU A 85 3.25 18.96 8.72
C LEU A 85 1.76 18.82 8.41
N THR A 86 1.35 19.03 7.17
CA THR A 86 -0.08 18.96 6.77
C THR A 86 -0.23 18.04 5.58
N GLN A 87 -1.13 17.07 5.70
CA GLN A 87 -1.70 16.34 4.58
C GLN A 87 -2.97 17.08 4.17
N TYR A 88 -3.02 17.67 2.96
CA TYR A 88 -4.17 18.48 2.54
C TYR A 88 -4.70 18.07 1.17
N ARG A 89 -5.88 17.42 1.18
CA ARG A 89 -6.63 17.05 -0.03
C ARG A 89 -5.80 16.26 -1.05
N GLU A 90 -4.88 15.47 -0.55
CA GLU A 90 -4.08 14.50 -1.30
C GLU A 90 -4.48 13.09 -0.88
N THR A 91 -4.25 12.15 -1.80
CA THR A 91 -4.38 10.70 -1.63
C THR A 91 -3.03 10.11 -1.27
#